data_AF-A0A2N8MLK5-F1
#
_entry.id   AF-A0A2N8MLK5-F1
#
_cell.length_a   1.000
_cell.length_b   1.000
_cell.length_c   1.000
_cell.angle_alpha   90.00
_cell.angle_beta   90.00
_cell.angle_gamma   90.00
#
_symmetry.space_group_name_H-M   'P 1'
#
loop_
_entity.id
_entity.type
_entity.pdbx_description
1 polymer ?
#
loop_
_entity_poly.entity_id
_entity_poly.type
_entity_poly.pdbx_seq_one_letter_code
_entity_poly.pdbx_strand_id
1 'polypeptide(L)'
;MVGLFAFVPLSARAESYAAALRALIEGFVFYFAERPSEIIAIGQIATASRDAEAARSWFEQQSAKTLAELEDMFREGQRLGELREFSPRVMAVSLIAAMEAAPAELLTRPDTDVAAYARELADLFERAVSRPGSEASSS
;
A
#
# COMPACT_ATOMS: atom_id res chain seq x y z
N MET A 1 7.17 9.39 3.99
CA MET A 1 6.45 9.57 2.71
C MET A 1 5.18 10.36 2.94
N VAL A 2 5.04 11.48 2.25
CA VAL A 2 4.07 12.52 2.54
C VAL A 2 2.84 12.35 1.66
N GLY A 3 1.66 12.15 2.25
CA GLY A 3 0.35 12.63 1.75
C GLY A 3 -0.13 12.24 0.34
N LEU A 4 0.58 11.41 -0.42
CA LEU A 4 0.31 11.25 -1.86
C LEU A 4 -0.93 10.39 -2.19
N PHE A 5 -1.51 9.69 -1.22
CA PHE A 5 -2.76 8.95 -1.42
C PHE A 5 -4.02 9.77 -1.13
N ALA A 6 -3.88 11.05 -0.75
CA ALA A 6 -4.99 11.96 -0.84
C ALA A 6 -5.33 12.17 -2.33
N PHE A 7 -6.50 11.67 -2.74
CA PHE A 7 -7.17 11.96 -4.02
C PHE A 7 -7.01 10.93 -5.16
N VAL A 8 -7.44 9.69 -4.92
CA VAL A 8 -8.36 9.02 -5.87
C VAL A 8 -9.36 8.22 -5.03
N PRO A 9 -10.69 8.44 -5.15
CA PRO A 9 -11.63 7.48 -4.58
C PRO A 9 -11.43 6.15 -5.31
N LEU A 10 -10.79 5.18 -4.65
CA LEU A 10 -10.53 3.86 -5.23
C LEU A 10 -11.82 3.18 -5.71
N SER A 11 -12.96 3.56 -5.15
CA SER A 11 -14.29 3.09 -5.56
C SER A 11 -14.75 3.55 -6.95
N ALA A 12 -14.14 4.58 -7.54
CA ALA A 12 -14.59 5.09 -8.85
C ALA A 12 -13.95 4.38 -10.06
N ARG A 13 -12.90 3.56 -9.85
CA ARG A 13 -12.16 2.89 -10.93
C ARG A 13 -11.97 1.38 -10.76
N ALA A 14 -12.11 0.86 -9.54
CA ALA A 14 -11.93 -0.55 -9.28
C ALA A 14 -13.28 -1.27 -9.21
N GLU A 15 -13.38 -2.41 -9.89
CA GLU A 15 -14.60 -3.24 -9.90
C GLU A 15 -14.83 -3.97 -8.56
N SER A 16 -13.84 -3.98 -7.65
CA SER A 16 -13.91 -4.59 -6.32
C SER A 16 -12.88 -4.01 -5.34
N TYR A 17 -13.04 -4.28 -4.04
CA TYR A 17 -12.04 -3.91 -3.01
C TYR A 17 -10.70 -4.61 -3.19
N ALA A 18 -10.69 -5.82 -3.75
CA ALA A 18 -9.47 -6.55 -4.08
C ALA A 18 -8.72 -5.88 -5.26
N ALA A 19 -9.45 -5.49 -6.30
CA ALA A 19 -8.88 -4.75 -7.44
C ALA A 19 -8.36 -3.37 -7.01
N ALA A 20 -9.06 -2.71 -6.09
CA ALA A 20 -8.62 -1.48 -5.46
C ALA A 20 -7.27 -1.67 -4.74
N LEU A 21 -7.16 -2.70 -3.90
CA LEU A 21 -5.93 -3.05 -3.19
C LEU A 21 -4.76 -3.32 -4.14
N ARG A 22 -4.99 -4.09 -5.22
CA ARG A 22 -3.98 -4.33 -6.25
C ARG A 22 -3.49 -3.02 -6.89
N ALA A 23 -4.42 -2.17 -7.33
CA ALA A 23 -4.09 -0.90 -7.97
C ALA A 23 -3.27 0.02 -7.05
N LEU A 24 -3.58 0.02 -5.75
CA LEU A 24 -2.82 0.76 -4.74
C LEU A 24 -1.37 0.29 -4.65
N ILE A 25 -1.17 -1.03 -4.55
CA ILE A 25 0.16 -1.64 -4.41
C ILE A 25 1.00 -1.42 -5.66
N GLU A 26 0.44 -1.76 -6.83
CA GLU A 26 1.15 -1.63 -8.10
C GLU A 26 1.48 -0.15 -8.38
N GLY A 27 0.51 0.75 -8.19
CA GLY A 27 0.71 2.19 -8.37
C GLY A 27 1.81 2.75 -7.45
N PHE A 28 1.88 2.28 -6.21
CA PHE A 28 2.95 2.67 -5.29
C PHE A 28 4.32 2.20 -5.79
N VAL A 29 4.47 0.92 -6.14
CA VAL A 29 5.76 0.36 -6.57
C VAL A 29 6.25 1.05 -7.85
N PHE A 30 5.37 1.24 -8.85
CA PHE A 30 5.72 1.94 -10.09
C PHE A 30 6.11 3.40 -9.86
N TYR A 31 5.38 4.12 -8.99
CA TYR A 31 5.72 5.50 -8.65
C TYR A 31 7.14 5.64 -8.11
N PHE A 32 7.58 4.70 -7.26
CA PHE A 32 8.93 4.71 -6.69
C PHE A 32 10.00 4.29 -7.69
N ALA A 33 9.71 3.31 -8.54
CA ALA A 33 10.64 2.86 -9.58
C ALA A 33 10.90 3.91 -10.67
N GLU A 34 9.92 4.76 -10.98
CA GLU A 34 10.05 5.84 -11.96
C GLU A 34 10.78 7.08 -11.43
N ARG A 35 10.94 7.21 -10.10
CA ARG A 35 11.47 8.43 -9.44
C ARG A 35 12.58 8.19 -8.40
N PRO A 36 13.57 7.31 -8.62
CA PRO A 36 14.59 7.00 -7.61
C PRO A 36 15.40 8.23 -7.15
N SER A 37 15.58 9.25 -8.01
CA SER A 37 16.32 10.48 -7.71
C SER A 37 15.57 11.46 -6.79
N GLU A 38 14.24 11.56 -6.87
CA GLU A 38 13.45 12.45 -5.99
C GLU A 38 13.38 11.92 -4.55
N ILE A 39 13.43 10.61 -4.37
CA ILE A 39 13.34 9.96 -3.05
C ILE A 39 14.63 10.11 -2.26
N ILE A 40 15.79 10.03 -2.92
CA ILE A 40 17.09 10.32 -2.30
C ILE A 40 17.11 11.77 -1.81
N ALA A 41 16.60 12.72 -2.61
CA ALA A 41 16.54 14.12 -2.23
C ALA A 41 15.61 14.39 -1.04
N ILE A 42 14.43 13.75 -0.99
CA ILE A 42 13.50 13.85 0.14
C ILE A 42 14.12 13.25 1.42
N GLY A 43 14.82 12.12 1.31
CA GLY A 43 15.56 11.51 2.42
C GLY A 43 16.63 12.45 2.98
N GLN A 44 17.38 13.14 2.11
CA GLN A 44 18.41 14.09 2.53
C GLN A 44 17.83 15.39 3.15
N ILE A 45 16.66 15.84 2.69
CA ILE A 45 15.97 17.01 3.26
C ILE A 45 15.34 16.71 4.62
N ALA A 46 14.78 15.51 4.82
CA ALA A 46 14.20 15.09 6.10
C ALA A 46 15.22 15.07 7.24
N THR A 47 16.49 14.76 6.92
CA THR A 47 17.61 14.83 7.88
C THR A 47 18.14 16.24 8.14
N ALA A 48 17.74 17.25 7.37
CA ALA A 48 18.39 18.58 7.36
C ALA A 48 17.55 19.75 7.93
N SER A 49 16.29 19.54 8.32
CA SER A 49 15.40 20.65 8.71
C SER A 49 15.37 20.96 10.21
N ARG A 50 15.36 22.27 10.53
CA ARG A 50 15.43 22.90 11.87
C ARG A 50 14.10 22.91 12.67
N ASP A 51 13.11 22.11 12.30
CA ASP A 51 11.85 21.99 13.06
C ASP A 51 11.37 20.53 13.13
N ALA A 52 12.25 19.68 13.66
CA ALA A 52 12.10 18.23 13.68
C ALA A 52 10.82 17.75 14.38
N GLU A 53 10.35 18.48 15.40
CA GLU A 53 9.16 18.10 16.17
C GLU A 53 7.86 18.37 15.39
N ALA A 54 7.74 19.55 14.75
CA ALA A 54 6.59 19.88 13.91
C ALA A 54 6.50 18.96 12.68
N ALA A 55 7.64 18.68 12.04
CA ALA A 55 7.72 17.74 10.93
C ALA A 55 7.37 16.31 11.35
N ARG A 56 7.83 15.86 12.54
CA ARG A 56 7.53 14.54 13.10
C ARG A 56 6.06 14.40 13.45
N SER A 57 5.49 15.35 14.20
CA SER A 57 4.07 15.34 14.57
C SER A 57 3.17 15.32 13.34
N TRP A 58 3.51 16.10 12.32
CA TRP A 58 2.76 16.11 11.08
C TRP A 58 2.86 14.78 10.33
N PHE A 59 4.05 14.16 10.28
CA PHE A 59 4.25 12.84 9.69
C PHE A 59 3.47 11.73 10.42
N GLU A 60 3.46 11.77 11.75
CA GLU A 60 2.68 10.85 12.60
C GLU A 60 1.18 10.99 12.34
N GLN A 61 0.68 12.22 12.23
CA GLN A 61 -0.74 12.49 11.90
C GLN A 61 -1.12 11.98 10.51
N GLN A 62 -0.28 12.21 9.49
CA GLN A 62 -0.55 11.70 8.15
C GLN A 62 -0.55 10.16 8.13
N SER A 63 0.40 9.54 8.83
CA SER A 63 0.49 8.08 8.93
C SER A 63 -0.74 7.48 9.61
N ALA A 64 -1.23 8.12 10.69
CA ALA A 64 -2.45 7.71 11.37
C ALA A 64 -3.69 7.84 10.48
N LYS A 65 -3.77 8.89 9.65
CA LYS A 65 -4.88 9.09 8.71
C LYS A 65 -4.90 8.02 7.62
N THR A 66 -3.77 7.76 6.96
CA THR A 66 -3.67 6.72 5.92
C THR A 66 -4.02 5.34 6.48
N LEU A 67 -3.57 5.06 7.70
CA LEU A 67 -3.89 3.81 8.39
C LEU A 67 -5.40 3.67 8.66
N ALA A 68 -6.05 4.73 9.13
CA ALA A 68 -7.49 4.73 9.35
C ALA A 68 -8.28 4.53 8.04
N GLU A 69 -7.87 5.20 6.95
CA GLU A 69 -8.49 5.07 5.62
C GLU A 69 -8.41 3.62 5.09
N LEU A 70 -7.27 2.96 5.27
CA LEU A 70 -7.11 1.54 4.91
C LEU A 70 -7.96 0.61 5.78
N GLU A 71 -8.02 0.88 7.09
CA GLU A 71 -8.89 0.12 7.99
C GLU A 71 -10.36 0.22 7.57
N ASP A 72 -10.83 1.41 7.22
CA ASP A 72 -12.21 1.65 6.76
C ASP A 72 -12.49 0.96 5.43
N MET A 73 -11.54 1.02 4.48
CA MET A 73 -11.63 0.29 3.21
C MET A 73 -11.80 -1.22 3.43
N PHE A 74 -10.99 -1.81 4.33
CA PHE A 74 -11.08 -3.24 4.64
C PHE A 74 -12.38 -3.59 5.35
N ARG A 75 -12.84 -2.79 6.30
CA ARG A 75 -14.12 -3.00 7.00
C ARG A 75 -15.29 -2.99 6.02
N GLU A 76 -15.27 -2.07 5.07
CA GLU A 76 -16.34 -1.96 4.08
C GLU A 76 -16.34 -3.15 3.11
N GLY A 77 -15.18 -3.56 2.61
CA GLY A 77 -15.05 -4.77 1.80
C GLY A 77 -15.49 -6.04 2.53
N GLN A 78 -15.25 -6.14 3.84
CA GLN A 78 -15.77 -7.22 4.69
C GLN A 78 -17.29 -7.14 4.86
N ARG A 79 -17.84 -5.94 5.10
CA ARG A 79 -19.28 -5.71 5.27
C ARG A 79 -20.06 -6.08 4.01
N LEU A 80 -19.50 -5.83 2.84
CA LEU A 80 -20.07 -6.19 1.54
C LEU A 80 -19.84 -7.67 1.16
N GLY A 81 -19.04 -8.40 1.96
CA GLY A 81 -18.75 -9.82 1.73
C GLY A 81 -17.75 -10.09 0.61
N GLU A 82 -17.13 -9.05 0.03
CA GLU A 82 -16.08 -9.16 -0.99
C GLU A 82 -14.77 -9.64 -0.40
N LEU A 83 -14.45 -9.23 0.82
CA LEU A 83 -13.24 -9.62 1.55
C LEU A 83 -13.57 -10.67 2.62
N ARG A 84 -12.65 -11.60 2.86
CA ARG A 84 -12.78 -12.54 3.99
C ARG A 84 -12.64 -11.82 5.34
N GLU A 85 -12.99 -12.51 6.42
CA GLU A 85 -12.72 -11.99 7.77
C GLU A 85 -11.21 -12.02 8.09
N PHE A 86 -10.71 -10.88 8.57
CA PHE A 86 -9.37 -10.65 9.12
C PHE A 86 -9.40 -9.38 9.98
N SER A 87 -8.35 -9.14 10.78
CA SER A 87 -8.20 -7.87 11.50
C SER A 87 -7.82 -6.73 10.53
N PRO A 88 -8.68 -5.71 10.31
CA PRO A 88 -8.37 -4.60 9.41
C PRO A 88 -7.08 -3.87 9.82
N ARG A 89 -6.87 -3.72 11.13
CA ARG A 89 -5.68 -3.09 11.70
C ARG A 89 -4.40 -3.82 11.32
N VAL A 90 -4.38 -5.14 11.52
CA VAL A 90 -3.19 -5.96 11.22
C VAL A 90 -2.90 -5.91 9.73
N MET A 91 -3.93 -6.07 8.89
CA MET A 91 -3.77 -6.02 7.43
C MET A 91 -3.22 -4.66 6.95
N ALA A 92 -3.77 -3.56 7.46
CA ALA A 92 -3.33 -2.22 7.07
C ALA A 92 -1.88 -1.92 7.50
N VAL A 93 -1.50 -2.27 8.73
CA VAL A 93 -0.12 -2.12 9.20
C VAL A 93 0.84 -2.97 8.36
N SER A 94 0.49 -4.22 8.06
CA SER A 94 1.30 -5.11 7.23
C SER A 94 1.46 -4.59 5.80
N LEU A 95 0.38 -4.07 5.21
CA LEU A 95 0.39 -3.48 3.87
C LEU A 95 1.33 -2.28 3.79
N ILE A 96 1.16 -1.32 4.71
CA ILE A 96 2.01 -0.12 4.76
C ILE A 96 3.48 -0.52 4.91
N ALA A 97 3.80 -1.42 5.85
CA ALA A 97 5.17 -1.85 6.09
C ALA A 97 5.79 -2.53 4.85
N ALA A 98 5.03 -3.37 4.15
CA ALA A 98 5.51 -4.04 2.94
C ALA A 98 5.75 -3.05 1.78
N MET A 99 4.86 -2.06 1.63
CA MET A 99 5.03 -0.98 0.66
C MET A 99 6.26 -0.14 1.00
N GLU A 100 6.44 0.28 2.26
CA GLU A 100 7.60 1.07 2.71
C GLU A 100 8.94 0.34 2.53
N ALA A 101 8.96 -0.99 2.54
CA ALA A 101 10.17 -1.78 2.29
C ALA A 101 10.55 -1.87 0.80
N ALA A 102 9.58 -1.77 -0.12
CA ALA A 102 9.80 -1.99 -1.55
C ALA A 102 10.87 -1.05 -2.18
N PRO A 103 10.92 0.25 -1.88
CA PRO A 103 11.94 1.13 -2.45
C PRO A 103 13.37 0.72 -2.07
N ALA A 104 13.59 0.33 -0.82
CA ALA A 104 14.90 -0.10 -0.35
C ALA A 104 15.32 -1.40 -1.06
N GLU A 105 14.40 -2.36 -1.21
CA GLU A 105 14.66 -3.60 -1.93
C GLU A 105 15.05 -3.34 -3.40
N LEU A 106 14.28 -2.53 -4.12
CA LEU A 106 14.53 -2.17 -5.52
C LEU A 106 15.86 -1.40 -5.70
N LEU A 107 16.24 -0.55 -4.74
CA LEU A 107 17.53 0.15 -4.77
C LEU A 107 18.71 -0.81 -4.58
N THR A 108 18.57 -1.85 -3.73
CA THR A 108 19.63 -2.84 -3.51
C THR A 108 19.78 -3.85 -4.65
N ARG A 109 18.73 -4.01 -5.46
CA ARG A 109 18.65 -4.98 -6.56
C ARG A 109 18.15 -4.29 -7.85
N PRO A 110 18.99 -3.47 -8.50
CA PRO A 110 18.57 -2.63 -9.63
C PRO A 110 18.12 -3.42 -10.87
N ASP A 111 18.53 -4.68 -11.02
CA ASP A 111 18.12 -5.56 -12.13
C ASP A 111 16.75 -6.23 -11.90
N THR A 112 16.06 -5.92 -10.79
CA THR A 112 14.74 -6.47 -10.48
C THR A 112 13.71 -6.01 -11.51
N ASP A 113 12.95 -6.96 -12.07
CA ASP A 113 11.75 -6.63 -12.84
C ASP A 113 10.70 -6.01 -11.89
N VAL A 114 10.61 -4.68 -11.93
CA VAL A 114 9.69 -3.88 -11.12
C VAL A 114 8.24 -4.30 -11.33
N ALA A 115 7.85 -4.61 -12.56
CA ALA A 115 6.48 -5.00 -12.86
C ALA A 115 6.17 -6.38 -12.28
N ALA A 116 7.12 -7.32 -12.35
CA ALA A 116 6.99 -8.61 -11.68
C ALA A 116 6.92 -8.46 -10.16
N TYR A 117 7.80 -7.65 -9.57
CA TYR A 117 7.80 -7.37 -8.13
C TYR A 117 6.46 -6.77 -7.66
N ALA A 118 5.96 -5.76 -8.38
CA ALA A 118 4.69 -5.11 -8.08
C ALA A 118 3.52 -6.11 -8.11
N ARG A 119 3.48 -6.97 -9.14
CA ARG A 119 2.45 -8.01 -9.27
C ARG A 119 2.53 -9.03 -8.14
N GLU A 120 3.71 -9.57 -7.84
CA GLU A 120 3.90 -10.56 -6.77
C GLU A 120 3.50 -10.00 -5.39
N LEU A 121 3.85 -8.73 -5.13
CA LEU A 121 3.44 -8.07 -3.90
C LEU A 121 1.92 -7.88 -3.84
N ALA A 122 1.28 -7.49 -4.95
CA ALA A 122 -0.17 -7.37 -5.03
C ALA A 122 -0.87 -8.73 -4.84
N ASP A 123 -0.38 -9.78 -5.50
CA ASP A 123 -0.86 -11.16 -5.39
C ASP A 123 -0.85 -11.64 -3.93
N LEU A 124 0.21 -11.35 -3.17
CA LEU A 124 0.34 -11.73 -1.76
C LEU A 124 -0.83 -11.17 -0.93
N PHE A 125 -1.09 -9.87 -1.06
CA PHE A 125 -2.15 -9.21 -0.31
C PHE A 125 -3.53 -9.55 -0.84
N GLU A 126 -3.70 -9.68 -2.16
CA GLU A 126 -4.97 -10.08 -2.79
C GLU A 126 -5.40 -11.47 -2.30
N ARG A 127 -4.48 -12.45 -2.29
CA ARG A 127 -4.74 -13.78 -1.72
C ARG A 127 -5.02 -13.71 -0.22
N ALA A 128 -4.33 -12.82 0.49
CA ALA A 128 -4.53 -12.62 1.91
C ALA A 128 -5.89 -11.99 2.23
N VAL A 129 -6.56 -11.28 1.33
CA VAL A 129 -7.90 -10.70 1.57
C VAL A 129 -9.03 -11.46 0.89
N SER A 130 -8.72 -12.28 -0.11
CA SER A 130 -9.68 -13.11 -0.83
C SER A 130 -10.13 -14.28 0.03
N ARG A 131 -11.39 -14.71 -0.15
CA ARG A 131 -11.81 -16.02 0.36
C ARG A 131 -11.03 -17.11 -0.38
N PRO A 132 -10.47 -18.12 0.31
CA PRO A 132 -9.99 -19.29 -0.40
C PRO A 132 -11.16 -19.87 -1.20
N GLY A 133 -10.97 -19.97 -2.52
CA GLY A 133 -11.98 -20.46 -3.43
C GLY A 133 -12.46 -21.85 -2.99
N SER A 134 -13.77 -21.92 -2.82
CA SER A 134 -14.59 -23.12 -3.00
C SER A 134 -14.33 -23.69 -4.40
N GLU A 135 -13.27 -24.47 -4.55
CA GLU A 135 -13.04 -25.36 -5.68
C GLU A 135 -12.82 -26.78 -5.18
N ALA A 136 -13.94 -27.46 -4.90
CA ALA A 136 -14.09 -28.92 -5.02
C ALA A 136 -15.59 -29.29 -5.00
N SER A 137 -16.39 -28.66 -5.86
CA SER A 137 -17.68 -29.23 -6.26
C SER A 137 -18.08 -28.65 -7.60
N SER A 138 -17.51 -29.21 -8.66
CA SER A 138 -18.13 -29.23 -9.98
C SER A 138 -17.73 -30.55 -10.63
N SER A 139 -18.79 -31.25 -10.99
CA SER A 139 -18.92 -32.65 -11.39
C SER A 139 -18.18 -33.05 -12.66
#